data_AF-A0A917BVR4-F1
#
_entry.id   AF-A0A917BVR4-F1
#
_cell.length_a   1.000
_cell.length_b   1.000
_cell.length_c   1.000
_cell.angle_alpha   90.00
_cell.angle_beta   90.00
_cell.angle_gamma   90.00
#
_symmetry.space_group_name_H-M   'P 1'
#
loop_
_entity.id
_entity.type
_entity.pdbx_description
1 polymer ?
#
loop_
_entity_poly.entity_id
_entity_poly.type
_entity_poly.pdbx_seq_one_letter_code
_entity_poly.pdbx_strand_id
1 'polypeptide(L)'
;MSYYARAQRPTADSSQDGSAGSQAAGGVQVRILLTQMAQAFVLQSGLAGRITWLTEHASGFHSAIQQGDRVGLSDSSRHDLIVLRRRVLLDPAVLEITLDMPPTSRI
;
A
#
# COMPACT_ATOMS: atom_id res chain seq x y z
N MET A 1 6.30 -56.56 -40.31
CA MET A 1 5.80 -56.19 -38.97
C MET A 1 5.93 -54.69 -38.84
N SER A 2 4.85 -53.97 -39.12
CA SER A 2 4.78 -52.51 -39.09
C SER A 2 4.22 -52.08 -37.75
N TYR A 3 4.96 -51.28 -36.98
CA TYR A 3 4.45 -50.62 -35.79
C TYR A 3 4.16 -49.15 -36.12
N TYR A 4 2.93 -48.76 -35.81
CA TYR A 4 2.30 -47.49 -36.16
C TYR A 4 2.92 -46.30 -35.40
N ALA A 5 2.98 -45.17 -36.11
CA ALA A 5 3.19 -43.84 -35.58
C ALA A 5 1.88 -43.21 -35.05
N ARG A 6 2.05 -42.14 -34.26
CA ARG A 6 1.05 -41.09 -33.91
C ARG A 6 0.06 -41.50 -32.79
N ALA A 7 -0.35 -40.67 -31.83
CA ALA A 7 -0.36 -39.22 -31.72
C ALA A 7 -0.23 -38.78 -30.24
N GLN A 8 0.47 -37.66 -30.01
CA GLN A 8 0.47 -36.91 -28.75
C GLN A 8 -0.79 -36.05 -28.64
N ARG A 9 -1.35 -35.96 -27.43
CA ARG A 9 -2.06 -34.84 -26.75
C ARG A 9 -3.17 -35.39 -25.82
N PRO A 10 -3.71 -34.60 -24.86
CA PRO A 10 -3.14 -33.50 -24.09
C PRO A 10 -3.41 -33.69 -22.58
N THR A 11 -2.49 -33.32 -21.70
CA THR A 11 -2.83 -33.02 -20.30
C THR A 11 -2.24 -31.68 -19.94
N ALA A 12 -2.97 -30.63 -20.34
CA ALA A 12 -2.91 -29.35 -19.67
C ALA A 12 -3.57 -29.55 -18.30
N ASP A 13 -2.81 -30.07 -17.35
CA ASP A 13 -3.12 -29.90 -15.95
C ASP A 13 -2.38 -28.64 -15.49
N SER A 14 -2.97 -27.50 -15.82
CA SER A 14 -2.67 -26.25 -15.14
C SER A 14 -3.31 -26.34 -13.75
N SER A 15 -2.76 -27.19 -12.89
CA SER A 15 -2.91 -27.00 -11.45
C SER A 15 -2.09 -25.78 -11.08
N GLN A 16 -2.72 -24.64 -11.36
CA GLN A 16 -2.39 -23.34 -10.82
C GLN A 16 -2.46 -23.52 -9.30
N ASP A 17 -1.32 -23.84 -8.71
CA ASP A 17 -1.11 -23.85 -7.27
C ASP A 17 -1.25 -22.40 -6.82
N GLY A 18 -2.52 -22.00 -6.67
CA GLY A 18 -2.96 -20.75 -6.11
C GLY A 18 -2.60 -20.76 -4.64
N SER A 19 -1.30 -20.60 -4.36
CA SER A 19 -0.80 -20.11 -3.10
C SER A 19 -1.17 -18.62 -2.96
N ALA A 20 -2.47 -18.33 -3.03
CA ALA A 20 -3.07 -17.15 -2.44
C ALA A 20 -3.21 -17.41 -0.92
N GLY A 21 -2.05 -17.64 -0.29
CA GLY A 21 -1.89 -17.88 1.14
C GLY A 21 -0.86 -16.95 1.75
N SER A 22 -0.53 -15.83 1.09
CA SER A 22 0.34 -14.80 1.66
C SER A 22 -0.49 -13.82 2.50
N GLN A 23 -1.11 -14.29 3.59
CA GLN A 23 -1.77 -13.40 4.55
C GLN A 23 -1.90 -14.04 5.94
N ALA A 24 -0.78 -14.50 6.47
CA ALA A 24 -0.62 -14.72 7.92
C ALA A 24 0.85 -14.61 8.33
N ALA A 25 1.59 -13.65 7.79
CA ALA A 25 2.75 -13.14 8.51
C ALA A 25 2.19 -12.21 9.58
N GLY A 26 2.66 -12.29 10.83
CA GLY A 26 2.32 -11.36 11.91
C GLY A 26 2.83 -9.94 11.64
N GLY A 27 2.37 -9.36 10.53
CA GLY A 27 2.70 -8.04 10.04
C GLY A 27 1.93 -7.03 10.84
N VAL A 28 2.65 -6.03 11.33
CA VAL A 28 2.05 -4.85 11.96
C VAL A 28 0.99 -4.30 11.01
N GLN A 29 -0.26 -4.28 11.45
CA GLN A 29 -1.33 -3.67 10.67
C GLN A 29 -1.06 -2.17 10.64
N VAL A 30 -0.98 -1.58 9.45
CA VAL A 30 -0.72 -0.14 9.32
C VAL A 30 -2.01 0.56 8.93
N ARG A 31 -2.34 1.64 9.63
CA ARG A 31 -3.51 2.48 9.35
C ARG A 31 -3.05 3.89 9.01
N ILE A 32 -3.33 4.32 7.79
CA ILE A 32 -3.09 5.71 7.37
C ILE A 32 -4.33 6.53 7.67
N LEU A 33 -4.18 7.61 8.43
CA LEU A 33 -5.21 8.61 8.67
C LEU A 33 -4.83 9.91 7.97
N LEU A 34 -5.81 10.58 7.39
CA LEU A 34 -5.64 11.93 6.85
C LEU A 34 -6.27 12.92 7.81
N THR A 35 -5.64 14.08 8.01
CA THR A 35 -6.34 15.23 8.60
C THR A 35 -7.47 15.68 7.67
N GLN A 36 -8.41 16.47 8.19
CA GLN A 36 -9.51 17.01 7.39
C GLN A 36 -9.00 17.80 6.16
N MET A 37 -7.92 18.58 6.34
CA MET A 37 -7.33 19.35 5.25
C MET A 37 -6.66 18.45 4.20
N ALA A 38 -5.87 17.46 4.63
CA ALA A 38 -5.24 16.51 3.72
C ALA A 38 -6.29 15.67 2.97
N GLN A 39 -7.36 15.25 3.65
CA GLN A 39 -8.46 14.52 3.02
C GLN A 39 -9.14 15.35 1.94
N ALA A 40 -9.47 16.61 2.21
CA ALA A 40 -10.07 17.51 1.23
C ALA A 40 -9.15 17.71 0.02
N PHE A 41 -7.85 17.91 0.26
CA PHE A 41 -6.85 18.04 -0.80
C PHE A 41 -6.74 16.79 -1.67
N VAL A 42 -6.61 15.60 -1.06
CA VAL A 42 -6.56 14.32 -1.78
C VAL A 42 -7.77 14.11 -2.66
N LEU A 43 -8.97 14.42 -2.15
CA LEU A 43 -10.22 14.28 -2.90
C LEU A 43 -10.29 15.27 -4.06
N GLN A 44 -9.92 16.54 -3.84
CA GLN A 44 -9.90 17.57 -4.89
C GLN A 44 -8.87 17.28 -5.98
N SER A 45 -7.71 16.73 -5.62
CA SER A 45 -6.64 16.37 -6.55
C SER A 45 -6.83 15.01 -7.23
N GLY A 46 -7.89 14.26 -6.90
CA GLY A 46 -8.14 12.94 -7.49
C GLY A 46 -7.16 11.85 -7.05
N LEU A 47 -6.53 12.00 -5.89
CA LEU A 47 -5.45 11.12 -5.39
C LEU A 47 -5.96 9.98 -4.49
N ALA A 48 -7.27 9.77 -4.41
CA ALA A 48 -7.88 8.76 -3.55
C ALA A 48 -7.34 7.35 -3.82
N GLY A 49 -7.18 6.97 -5.10
CA GLY A 49 -6.60 5.67 -5.47
C GLY A 49 -5.16 5.50 -4.99
N ARG A 50 -4.38 6.59 -4.92
CA ARG A 50 -3.01 6.53 -4.41
C ARG A 50 -2.99 6.32 -2.89
N ILE A 51 -3.90 6.96 -2.16
CA ILE A 51 -4.03 6.73 -0.70
C ILE A 51 -4.46 5.30 -0.41
N THR A 52 -5.39 4.74 -1.20
CA THR A 52 -5.77 3.33 -1.09
C THR A 52 -4.56 2.42 -1.32
N TRP A 53 -3.83 2.63 -2.42
CA TRP A 53 -2.62 1.85 -2.72
C TRP A 53 -1.57 1.96 -1.61
N LEU A 54 -1.33 3.17 -1.07
CA LEU A 54 -0.41 3.37 0.05
C LEU A 54 -0.85 2.59 1.29
N THR A 55 -2.15 2.57 1.60
CA THR A 55 -2.68 1.85 2.76
C THR A 55 -2.49 0.34 2.61
N GLU A 56 -2.73 -0.20 1.42
CA GLU A 56 -2.54 -1.62 1.10
C GLU A 56 -1.07 -2.04 1.18
N HIS A 57 -0.14 -1.16 0.79
CA HIS A 57 1.29 -1.45 0.72
C HIS A 57 2.08 -0.91 1.92
N ALA A 58 1.40 -0.30 2.90
CA ALA A 58 2.04 0.36 4.04
C ALA A 58 2.89 -0.60 4.89
N SER A 59 2.50 -1.87 4.96
CA SER A 59 3.29 -2.92 5.62
C SER A 59 4.71 -3.04 5.06
N GLY A 60 4.96 -2.67 3.79
CA GLY A 60 6.27 -2.73 3.15
C GLY A 60 7.22 -1.56 3.49
N PHE A 61 6.70 -0.40 3.88
CA PHE A 61 7.52 0.82 4.04
C PHE A 61 7.35 1.53 5.40
N HIS A 62 6.44 1.05 6.27
CA HIS A 62 6.13 1.69 7.55
C HIS A 62 7.29 1.79 8.56
N SER A 63 8.32 0.97 8.41
CA SER A 63 9.54 1.01 9.23
C SER A 63 10.44 2.18 8.87
N ALA A 64 10.41 2.62 7.61
CA ALA A 64 11.21 3.75 7.11
C ALA A 64 10.54 5.10 7.39
N ILE A 65 9.21 5.14 7.49
CA ILE A 65 8.46 6.37 7.72
C ILE A 65 8.58 6.83 9.18
N GLN A 66 9.08 8.05 9.36
CA GLN A 66 9.17 8.78 10.61
C GLN A 66 8.25 10.01 10.62
N GLN A 67 8.06 10.59 11.81
CA GLN A 67 7.35 11.86 11.94
C GLN A 67 8.16 12.99 11.27
N GLY A 68 7.47 13.84 10.50
CA GLY A 68 8.07 14.91 9.70
C GLY A 68 8.44 14.51 8.28
N ASP A 69 8.40 13.21 7.96
CA ASP A 69 8.70 12.74 6.61
C ASP A 69 7.64 13.18 5.60
N ARG A 70 8.07 13.33 4.35
CA ARG A 70 7.17 13.59 3.23
C ARG A 70 6.74 12.29 2.58
N VAL A 71 5.44 12.17 2.33
CA VAL A 71 4.82 11.06 1.62
C VAL A 71 4.32 11.57 0.27
N GLY A 72 5.03 11.18 -0.78
CA GLY A 72 4.71 11.57 -2.15
C GLY A 72 3.49 10.81 -2.68
N LEU A 73 2.43 11.56 -3.02
CA LEU A 73 1.22 11.00 -3.64
C LEU A 73 1.24 11.08 -5.17
N SER A 74 2.22 11.76 -5.74
CA SER A 74 2.39 11.90 -7.19
C SER A 74 3.88 11.96 -7.52
N ASP A 75 4.21 11.98 -8.82
CA ASP A 75 5.59 12.20 -9.27
C ASP A 75 6.09 13.64 -9.01
N SER A 76 5.17 14.54 -8.64
CA SER A 76 5.48 15.91 -8.25
C SER A 76 5.42 16.08 -6.73
N SER A 77 6.31 16.91 -6.19
CA SER A 77 6.31 17.27 -4.76
C SER A 77 5.14 18.18 -4.34
N ARG A 78 4.30 18.61 -5.30
CA ARG A 78 3.13 19.46 -5.04
C ARG A 78 2.02 18.75 -4.28
N HIS A 79 1.99 17.42 -4.34
CA HIS A 79 1.00 16.60 -3.67
C HIS A 79 1.61 15.79 -2.52
N ASP A 80 2.77 16.19 -2.03
CA ASP A 80 3.39 15.58 -0.87
C ASP A 80 2.58 15.92 0.37
N LEU A 81 2.23 14.91 1.14
CA LEU A 81 1.75 15.08 2.50
C LEU A 81 2.93 14.95 3.48
N ILE A 82 2.78 15.48 4.67
CA ILE A 82 3.75 15.31 5.76
C ILE A 82 3.20 14.36 6.81
N VAL A 83 4.06 13.53 7.39
CA VAL A 83 3.72 12.68 8.52
C VAL A 83 3.63 13.54 9.77
N LEU A 84 2.42 13.88 10.17
CA LEU A 84 2.17 14.67 11.37
C LEU A 84 2.44 13.87 12.63
N ARG A 85 2.06 12.58 12.64
CA ARG A 85 2.14 11.72 13.81
C ARG A 85 2.31 10.26 13.42
N ARG A 86 3.12 9.54 14.19
CA ARG A 86 3.27 8.08 14.11
C ARG A 86 3.04 7.50 15.51
N ARG A 87 2.07 6.59 15.65
CA ARG A 87 1.76 5.96 16.95
C ARG A 87 1.50 4.47 16.80
N VAL A 88 2.00 3.67 17.73
CA VAL A 88 1.65 2.25 17.83
C VAL A 88 0.51 2.12 18.83
N LEU A 89 -0.62 1.60 18.38
CA LEU A 89 -1.72 1.17 19.22
C LEU A 89 -1.46 -0.29 19.58
N LEU A 90 -1.54 -0.61 20.86
CA LEU A 90 -1.39 -1.97 21.35
C LEU A 90 -2.79 -2.58 21.50
N ASP A 91 -2.90 -3.84 21.09
CA ASP A 91 -4.09 -4.69 21.20
C ASP A 91 -5.32 -4.29 20.34
N PRO A 92 -5.37 -4.69 19.05
CA PRO A 92 -4.30 -5.34 18.28
C PRO A 92 -3.16 -4.36 17.93
N ALA A 93 -1.97 -4.88 17.67
CA ALA A 93 -0.81 -4.07 17.31
C ALA A 93 -1.02 -3.38 15.94
N VAL A 94 -1.46 -2.11 15.98
CA VAL A 94 -1.72 -1.28 14.80
C VAL A 94 -0.80 -0.07 14.82
N LEU A 95 0.02 0.10 13.78
CA LEU A 95 0.76 1.33 13.56
C LEU A 95 -0.12 2.33 12.83
N GLU A 96 -0.48 3.41 13.51
CA GLU A 96 -1.24 4.49 12.92
C GLU A 96 -0.31 5.64 12.49
N ILE A 97 -0.45 6.06 11.24
CA ILE A 97 0.31 7.14 10.63
C ILE A 97 -0.69 8.23 10.22
N THR A 98 -0.58 9.41 10.82
CA THR A 98 -1.39 10.57 10.44
C THR A 98 -0.64 11.43 9.43
N LEU A 99 -1.24 11.66 8.27
CA LEU A 99 -0.72 12.53 7.23
C LEU A 99 -1.49 13.85 7.21
N ASP A 100 -0.77 14.95 7.01
CA ASP A 100 -1.32 16.30 6.91
C ASP A 100 -0.71 17.05 5.71
N MET A 101 -1.28 18.21 5.40
CA MET A 101 -0.67 19.15 4.47
C MET A 101 0.66 19.67 5.06
N PRO A 102 1.69 19.88 4.23
CA PRO A 102 2.90 20.55 4.70
C PRO A 102 2.51 21.95 5.22
N PRO A 103 3.17 22.44 6.29
CA PRO A 103 2.91 23.79 6.78
C PRO A 103 3.14 24.76 5.63
N THR A 104 2.09 25.48 5.23
CA THR A 104 2.23 26.62 4.34
C THR A 104 3.01 27.66 5.12
N SER A 105 4.31 27.77 4.84
CA SER A 105 5.11 28.89 5.31
C SER A 105 4.39 30.16 4.84
N ARG A 106 3.69 30.82 5.76
CA ARG A 106 3.22 32.19 5.54
C ARG A 106 4.48 33.02 5.38
N ILE A 107 4.78 33.41 4.16
CA ILE A 107 5.67 34.52 3.84
C ILE A 107 4.83 35.79 3.96
#